data_AF-A0A916UGC0-F1
#
_entry.id   AF-A0A916UGC0-F1
#
_cell.length_a   1.000
_cell.length_b   1.000
_cell.length_c   1.000
_cell.angle_alpha   90.00
_cell.angle_beta   90.00
_cell.angle_gamma   90.00
#
_symmetry.space_group_name_H-M   'P 1'
#
loop_
_entity.id
_entity.type
_entity.pdbx_description
1 polymer ?
#
loop_
_entity_poly.entity_id
_entity_poly.type
_entity_poly.pdbx_seq_one_letter_code
_entity_poly.pdbx_strand_id
1 'polypeptide(L)'
;MKFTSIFGKLAAAAAFAMSLATANSYATPAFTLDPYSIVNDDTNNYNFAVEFTANQAITVNALAYFFSDANTSGSHAVALFDMSGNKLAETIVDVSDILLGSFRYSSIDAVNLLAGASYRIVGLSNGESYGLSAQNISVNSAISYIQSGFSDITDSAAPEFTTMTWGEKGQPTDSIWGPSLSFNLTQANVPEPATYALFAAGLGLLLISRRRKSS
;
A
#
# COMPACT_ATOMS: atom_id res chain seq x y z
N MET A 1 14.59 -24.57 69.00
CA MET A 1 13.51 -24.58 67.99
C MET A 1 13.49 -23.23 67.28
N LYS A 2 14.00 -23.16 66.05
CA LYS A 2 13.62 -22.25 64.94
C LYS A 2 14.72 -22.29 63.87
N PHE A 3 14.47 -23.07 62.83
CA PHE A 3 15.14 -23.00 61.54
C PHE A 3 14.75 -21.68 60.87
N THR A 4 15.68 -21.02 60.19
CA THR A 4 15.31 -20.01 59.19
C THR A 4 16.28 -20.09 58.03
N SER A 5 15.80 -20.69 56.95
CA SER A 5 16.47 -20.84 55.67
C SER A 5 16.52 -19.49 54.95
N ILE A 6 17.70 -19.07 54.50
CA ILE A 6 17.86 -17.97 53.55
C ILE A 6 18.16 -18.59 52.18
N PHE A 7 17.15 -19.22 51.60
CA PHE A 7 17.06 -19.43 50.16
C PHE A 7 15.93 -18.54 49.68
N GLY A 8 16.26 -17.46 48.98
CA GLY A 8 15.21 -16.57 48.50
C GLY A 8 15.73 -15.44 47.64
N LYS A 9 15.45 -15.59 46.34
CA LYS A 9 15.25 -14.51 45.36
C LYS A 9 16.52 -13.94 44.71
N LEU A 10 16.96 -14.59 43.63
CA LEU A 10 17.44 -13.87 42.45
C LEU A 10 16.58 -14.28 41.25
N ALA A 11 15.43 -13.61 41.10
CA ALA A 11 14.73 -13.53 39.83
C ALA A 11 15.00 -12.12 39.31
N ALA A 12 16.09 -11.95 38.56
CA ALA A 12 16.36 -10.71 37.86
C ALA A 12 15.56 -10.73 36.54
N ALA A 13 14.49 -9.93 36.52
CA ALA A 13 13.67 -9.67 35.36
C ALA A 13 14.51 -8.99 34.26
N ALA A 14 14.45 -9.51 33.04
CA ALA A 14 14.87 -8.82 31.84
C ALA A 14 13.70 -8.86 30.85
N ALA A 15 12.68 -8.04 31.11
CA ALA A 15 11.64 -7.76 30.14
C ALA A 15 12.13 -6.58 29.28
N PHE A 16 12.78 -6.89 28.16
CA PHE A 16 13.08 -5.90 27.14
C PHE A 16 11.82 -5.70 26.30
N ALA A 17 10.95 -4.79 26.73
CA ALA A 17 9.81 -4.36 25.93
C ALA A 17 10.34 -3.46 24.80
N MET A 18 10.63 -4.04 23.63
CA MET A 18 10.71 -3.28 22.40
C MET A 18 9.30 -2.83 22.03
N SER A 19 8.95 -1.59 22.38
CA SER A 19 7.84 -0.92 21.71
C SER A 19 8.25 -0.72 20.25
N LEU A 20 7.76 -1.59 19.38
CA LEU A 20 7.72 -1.30 17.94
C LEU A 20 6.81 -0.08 17.79
N ALA A 21 7.41 1.10 17.70
CA ALA A 21 6.73 2.26 17.16
C ALA A 21 6.41 1.92 15.71
N THR A 22 5.16 1.56 15.41
CA THR A 22 4.66 1.50 14.05
C THR A 22 4.58 2.94 13.56
N ALA A 23 5.69 3.46 13.04
CA ALA A 23 5.64 4.64 12.20
C ALA A 23 4.77 4.26 11.00
N ASN A 24 3.59 4.87 10.89
CA ASN A 24 2.85 4.90 9.64
C ASN A 24 3.67 5.73 8.65
N SER A 25 4.68 5.11 8.05
CA SER A 25 5.26 5.64 6.83
C SER A 25 4.16 5.58 5.78
N TYR A 26 3.90 6.70 5.11
CA TYR A 26 3.20 6.64 3.84
C TYR A 26 3.96 5.65 2.94
N ALA A 27 3.16 4.81 2.31
CA ALA A 27 3.56 3.55 1.72
C ALA A 27 4.32 3.74 0.39
N THR A 28 4.77 2.62 -0.18
CA THR A 28 5.35 2.64 -1.53
C THR A 28 4.26 2.87 -2.58
N PRO A 29 4.41 3.83 -3.51
CA PRO A 29 3.49 4.00 -4.64
C PRO A 29 3.38 2.73 -5.48
N ALA A 30 2.16 2.43 -5.95
CA ALA A 30 1.91 1.36 -6.92
C ALA A 30 2.48 1.68 -8.30
N PHE A 31 2.29 2.92 -8.74
CA PHE A 31 2.68 3.42 -10.04
C PHE A 31 3.46 4.71 -9.87
N THR A 32 4.50 4.88 -10.68
CA THR A 32 5.21 6.15 -10.83
C THR A 32 5.29 6.50 -12.31
N LEU A 33 5.08 7.77 -12.63
CA LEU A 33 4.98 8.30 -13.99
C LEU A 33 6.05 9.37 -14.18
N ASP A 34 7.04 9.13 -15.04
CA ASP A 34 8.03 10.16 -15.38
C ASP A 34 8.78 9.86 -16.71
N PRO A 35 8.71 10.70 -17.76
CA PRO A 35 7.80 11.83 -17.94
C PRO A 35 6.44 11.33 -18.42
N TYR A 36 5.44 12.21 -18.35
CA TYR A 36 4.09 11.99 -18.87
C TYR A 36 3.66 13.17 -19.73
N SER A 37 2.75 12.91 -20.68
CA SER A 37 2.09 13.98 -21.42
C SER A 37 0.81 14.36 -20.66
N ILE A 38 0.66 15.63 -20.33
CA ILE A 38 -0.61 16.14 -19.80
C ILE A 38 -1.54 16.37 -20.97
N VAL A 39 -2.75 15.84 -20.87
CA VAL A 39 -3.85 16.27 -21.72
C VAL A 39 -4.82 17.06 -20.85
N ASN A 40 -4.97 18.33 -21.22
CA ASN A 40 -5.96 19.21 -20.64
C ASN A 40 -7.21 19.10 -21.51
N ASP A 41 -8.24 18.45 -20.99
CA ASP A 41 -9.57 18.49 -21.59
C ASP A 41 -10.58 18.84 -20.50
N ASP A 42 -10.66 20.13 -20.18
CA ASP A 42 -11.57 20.65 -19.15
C ASP A 42 -13.06 20.51 -19.55
N THR A 43 -13.34 19.99 -20.75
CA THR A 43 -14.69 19.87 -21.28
C THR A 43 -15.29 18.47 -21.13
N ASN A 44 -14.46 17.44 -20.89
CA ASN A 44 -14.92 16.06 -20.79
C ASN A 44 -14.63 15.48 -19.40
N ASN A 45 -15.69 14.95 -18.77
CA ASN A 45 -15.62 14.32 -17.46
C ASN A 45 -15.63 12.80 -17.61
N TYR A 46 -14.64 12.13 -17.00
CA TYR A 46 -14.42 10.71 -17.17
C TYR A 46 -14.27 9.98 -15.84
N ASN A 47 -14.73 8.73 -15.82
CA ASN A 47 -14.21 7.73 -14.91
C ASN A 47 -12.97 7.10 -15.55
N PHE A 48 -11.86 7.06 -14.83
CA PHE A 48 -10.69 6.28 -15.22
C PHE A 48 -10.56 5.09 -14.29
N ALA A 49 -10.10 3.96 -14.81
CA ALA A 49 -9.75 2.83 -13.98
C ALA A 49 -8.44 2.18 -14.37
N VAL A 50 -7.82 1.54 -13.38
CA VAL A 50 -6.66 0.68 -13.53
C VAL A 50 -6.95 -0.65 -12.86
N GLU A 51 -6.77 -1.72 -13.61
CA GLU A 51 -6.81 -3.09 -13.11
C GLU A 51 -5.38 -3.60 -12.88
N PHE A 52 -5.19 -4.28 -11.77
CA PHE A 52 -3.90 -4.85 -11.38
C PHE A 52 -4.08 -6.16 -10.63
N THR A 53 -3.04 -6.99 -10.62
CA THR A 53 -2.92 -8.16 -9.77
C THR A 53 -1.95 -7.87 -8.63
N ALA A 54 -2.32 -8.20 -7.40
CA ALA A 54 -1.39 -8.19 -6.29
C ALA A 54 -0.50 -9.43 -6.38
N ASN A 55 0.80 -9.26 -6.65
CA ASN A 55 1.76 -10.38 -6.71
C ASN A 55 2.16 -10.87 -5.31
N GLN A 56 1.99 -10.01 -4.30
CA GLN A 56 2.26 -10.28 -2.89
C GLN A 56 1.07 -9.84 -2.05
N ALA A 57 0.99 -10.32 -0.81
CA ALA A 57 0.03 -9.79 0.14
C ALA A 57 0.42 -8.35 0.50
N ILE A 58 -0.49 -7.42 0.26
CA ILE A 58 -0.25 -5.99 0.46
C ILE A 58 -1.38 -5.38 1.27
N THR A 59 -1.05 -4.34 2.04
CA THR A 59 -2.01 -3.55 2.81
C THR A 59 -2.05 -2.16 2.20
N VAL A 60 -3.15 -1.85 1.51
CA VAL A 60 -3.41 -0.53 0.93
C VAL A 60 -3.85 0.41 2.04
N ASN A 61 -3.22 1.58 2.11
CA ASN A 61 -3.46 2.57 3.17
C ASN A 61 -3.77 3.98 2.63
N ALA A 62 -3.60 4.20 1.33
CA ALA A 62 -4.03 5.43 0.68
C ALA A 62 -4.41 5.15 -0.78
N LEU A 63 -5.40 5.90 -1.26
CA LEU A 63 -5.75 5.99 -2.67
C LEU A 63 -5.25 7.32 -3.20
N ALA A 64 -5.00 7.37 -4.50
CA ALA A 64 -4.42 8.52 -5.15
C ALA A 64 -5.14 8.87 -6.43
N TYR A 65 -5.02 10.14 -6.79
CA TYR A 65 -5.42 10.63 -8.10
C TYR A 65 -4.27 11.43 -8.71
N PHE A 66 -4.17 11.34 -10.03
CA PHE A 66 -3.19 12.06 -10.81
C PHE A 66 -3.39 13.55 -10.64
N PHE A 67 -2.30 14.28 -10.43
CA PHE A 67 -2.35 15.70 -10.17
C PHE A 67 -1.23 16.38 -10.97
N SER A 68 -1.62 17.24 -11.91
CA SER A 68 -0.69 18.13 -12.59
C SER A 68 -0.82 19.53 -12.01
N ASP A 69 0.29 20.08 -11.56
CA ASP A 69 0.40 21.42 -10.94
C ASP A 69 -0.08 22.57 -11.83
N ALA A 70 -0.23 22.33 -13.14
CA ALA A 70 -0.67 23.33 -14.09
C ALA A 70 -2.20 23.58 -14.10
N ASN A 71 -3.06 22.58 -13.82
CA ASN A 71 -4.52 22.70 -14.04
C ASN A 71 -5.41 21.82 -13.15
N THR A 72 -4.87 21.02 -12.24
CA THR A 72 -5.71 20.25 -11.29
C THR A 72 -5.99 21.13 -10.07
N SER A 73 -7.26 21.47 -9.83
CA SER A 73 -7.70 22.43 -8.81
C SER A 73 -8.82 21.89 -7.92
N GLY A 74 -9.41 20.76 -8.31
CA GLY A 74 -10.52 20.10 -7.66
C GLY A 74 -10.10 18.90 -6.85
N SER A 75 -11.08 18.36 -6.14
CA SER A 75 -10.96 17.10 -5.42
C SER A 75 -11.51 15.96 -6.28
N HIS A 76 -10.92 14.78 -6.19
CA HIS A 76 -11.27 13.60 -6.99
C HIS A 76 -11.73 12.45 -6.12
N ALA A 77 -12.92 11.91 -6.38
CA ALA A 77 -13.37 10.69 -5.73
C ALA A 77 -12.62 9.49 -6.32
N VAL A 78 -12.05 8.64 -5.47
CA VAL A 78 -11.31 7.43 -5.86
C VAL A 78 -11.77 6.25 -5.01
N ALA A 79 -12.00 5.12 -5.65
CA ALA A 79 -12.43 3.90 -4.97
C ALA A 79 -11.68 2.66 -5.46
N LEU A 80 -11.51 1.71 -4.55
CA LEU A 80 -10.89 0.40 -4.77
C LEU A 80 -11.98 -0.67 -4.74
N PHE A 81 -11.96 -1.56 -5.72
CA PHE A 81 -12.91 -2.65 -5.90
C PHE A 81 -12.19 -3.98 -6.07
N ASP A 82 -12.87 -5.06 -5.69
CA ASP A 82 -12.53 -6.39 -6.17
C ASP A 82 -13.03 -6.59 -7.62
N MET A 83 -12.61 -7.69 -8.27
CA MET A 83 -13.05 -8.00 -9.64
C MET A 83 -14.52 -8.43 -9.75
N SER A 84 -15.19 -8.72 -8.63
CA SER A 84 -16.63 -8.98 -8.59
C SER A 84 -17.46 -7.70 -8.53
N GLY A 85 -16.79 -6.55 -8.34
CA GLY A 85 -17.39 -5.23 -8.29
C GLY A 85 -17.80 -4.78 -6.89
N ASN A 86 -17.38 -5.48 -5.83
CA ASN A 86 -17.59 -5.02 -4.47
C ASN A 86 -16.59 -3.91 -4.14
N LYS A 87 -17.08 -2.79 -3.61
CA LYS A 87 -16.26 -1.67 -3.16
C LYS A 87 -15.56 -2.04 -1.84
N LEU A 88 -14.24 -2.00 -1.83
CA LEU A 88 -13.40 -2.32 -0.68
C LEU A 88 -13.04 -1.08 0.14
N ALA A 89 -12.79 0.04 -0.54
CA ALA A 89 -12.53 1.34 0.09
C ALA A 89 -12.81 2.49 -0.88
N GLU A 90 -13.00 3.69 -0.35
CA GLU A 90 -13.08 4.92 -1.12
C GLU A 90 -12.54 6.11 -0.32
N THR A 91 -12.13 7.15 -1.03
CA THR A 91 -11.76 8.44 -0.44
C THR A 91 -11.95 9.57 -1.45
N ILE A 92 -11.79 10.80 -0.97
CA ILE A 92 -11.67 12.00 -1.78
C ILE A 92 -10.21 12.44 -1.69
N VAL A 93 -9.55 12.54 -2.85
CA VAL A 93 -8.19 13.08 -2.99
C VAL A 93 -8.30 14.57 -3.28
N ASP A 94 -7.74 15.40 -2.42
CA ASP A 94 -7.83 16.86 -2.48
C ASP A 94 -6.50 17.51 -2.89
N VAL A 95 -6.55 18.77 -3.33
CA VAL A 95 -5.37 19.57 -3.68
C VAL A 95 -4.39 19.76 -2.52
N SER A 96 -4.88 19.66 -1.28
CA SER A 96 -4.08 19.77 -0.06
C SER A 96 -3.39 18.47 0.36
N ASP A 97 -3.73 17.33 -0.28
CA ASP A 97 -3.12 16.04 0.02
C ASP A 97 -1.67 15.96 -0.42
N ILE A 98 -0.95 14.98 0.15
CA ILE A 98 0.49 14.80 -0.08
C ILE A 98 0.74 14.45 -1.55
N LEU A 99 1.54 15.27 -2.23
CA LEU A 99 2.01 15.02 -3.59
C LEU A 99 3.28 14.16 -3.56
N LEU A 100 3.22 12.98 -4.19
CA LEU A 100 4.38 12.10 -4.42
C LEU A 100 4.45 11.75 -5.90
N GLY A 101 5.51 12.22 -6.58
CA GLY A 101 5.58 12.15 -8.04
C GLY A 101 4.44 12.96 -8.66
N SER A 102 3.63 12.30 -9.49
CA SER A 102 2.51 12.92 -10.22
C SER A 102 1.14 12.63 -9.60
N PHE A 103 1.10 12.15 -8.36
CA PHE A 103 -0.13 11.76 -7.69
C PHE A 103 -0.25 12.39 -6.31
N ARG A 104 -1.47 12.79 -5.94
CA ARG A 104 -1.81 13.14 -4.57
C ARG A 104 -2.46 11.97 -3.86
N TYR A 105 -2.13 11.77 -2.59
CA TYR A 105 -2.54 10.60 -1.81
C TYR A 105 -3.37 10.99 -0.59
N SER A 106 -4.58 10.41 -0.52
CA SER A 106 -5.49 10.53 0.62
C SER A 106 -5.58 9.20 1.35
N SER A 107 -5.48 9.23 2.69
CA SER A 107 -5.50 8.02 3.52
C SER A 107 -6.87 7.35 3.52
N ILE A 108 -6.87 6.02 3.63
CA ILE A 108 -8.07 5.19 3.85
C ILE A 108 -7.88 4.28 5.07
N ASP A 109 -8.98 3.72 5.56
CA ASP A 109 -8.90 2.54 6.42
C ASP A 109 -8.17 1.41 5.67
N ALA A 110 -7.25 0.75 6.37
CA ALA A 110 -6.35 -0.20 5.73
C ALA A 110 -7.08 -1.41 5.13
N VAL A 111 -6.82 -1.70 3.85
CA VAL A 111 -7.40 -2.85 3.14
C VAL A 111 -6.31 -3.86 2.80
N ASN A 112 -6.50 -5.11 3.22
CA ASN A 112 -5.59 -6.19 2.88
C ASN A 112 -5.98 -6.83 1.54
N LEU A 113 -5.05 -6.84 0.60
CA LEU A 113 -5.19 -7.50 -0.69
C LEU A 113 -4.44 -8.84 -0.67
N LEU A 114 -5.06 -9.86 -1.23
CA LEU A 114 -4.54 -11.21 -1.27
C LEU A 114 -3.55 -11.36 -2.43
N ALA A 115 -2.43 -12.05 -2.18
CA ALA A 115 -1.50 -12.42 -3.23
C ALA A 115 -2.21 -13.29 -4.29
N GLY A 116 -1.96 -13.01 -5.56
CA GLY A 116 -2.54 -13.68 -6.72
C GLY A 116 -3.94 -13.19 -7.10
N ALA A 117 -4.57 -12.31 -6.31
CA ALA A 117 -5.88 -11.75 -6.63
C ALA A 117 -5.74 -10.45 -7.44
N SER A 118 -6.74 -10.20 -8.30
CA SER A 118 -6.85 -8.97 -9.08
C SER A 118 -7.84 -8.00 -8.45
N TYR A 119 -7.63 -6.72 -8.72
CA TYR A 119 -8.38 -5.60 -8.16
C TYR A 119 -8.47 -4.48 -9.19
N ARG A 120 -9.40 -3.55 -8.93
CA ARG A 120 -9.63 -2.39 -9.78
C ARG A 120 -9.67 -1.12 -8.95
N ILE A 121 -8.96 -0.08 -9.38
CA ILE A 121 -9.07 1.26 -8.81
C ILE A 121 -9.77 2.13 -9.83
N VAL A 122 -10.73 2.95 -9.39
CA VAL A 122 -11.50 3.85 -10.24
C VAL A 122 -11.44 5.25 -9.65
N GLY A 123 -11.27 6.27 -10.48
CA GLY A 123 -11.28 7.66 -10.04
C GLY A 123 -11.96 8.59 -11.05
N LEU A 124 -12.60 9.64 -10.52
CA LEU A 124 -13.30 10.66 -11.32
C LEU A 124 -12.38 11.82 -11.67
N SER A 125 -12.38 12.24 -12.94
CA SER A 125 -11.64 13.44 -13.36
C SER A 125 -12.31 14.73 -12.93
N ASN A 126 -13.63 14.74 -12.73
CA ASN A 126 -14.42 15.95 -12.49
C ASN A 126 -14.23 17.02 -13.57
N GLY A 127 -13.92 16.58 -14.80
CA GLY A 127 -13.61 17.48 -15.90
C GLY A 127 -12.28 18.21 -15.75
N GLU A 128 -11.33 17.69 -14.97
CA GLU A 128 -9.97 18.22 -14.90
C GLU A 128 -8.97 17.37 -15.70
N SER A 129 -7.75 17.89 -15.81
CA SER A 129 -6.66 17.29 -16.58
C SER A 129 -6.27 15.91 -16.08
N TYR A 130 -5.87 15.05 -17.02
CA TYR A 130 -5.46 13.68 -16.74
C TYR A 130 -4.19 13.31 -17.53
N GLY A 131 -3.50 12.26 -17.07
CA GLY A 131 -2.29 11.79 -17.71
C GLY A 131 -2.60 10.89 -18.90
N LEU A 132 -1.99 11.18 -20.05
CA LEU A 132 -2.01 10.31 -21.24
C LEU A 132 -0.59 10.00 -21.71
N SER A 133 -0.42 8.85 -22.37
CA SER A 133 0.84 8.48 -23.03
C SER A 133 2.08 8.68 -22.16
N ALA A 134 2.01 8.21 -20.91
CA ALA A 134 3.18 8.16 -20.04
C ALA A 134 4.20 7.16 -20.61
N GLN A 135 5.44 7.60 -20.81
CA GLN A 135 6.44 6.83 -21.55
C GLN A 135 7.33 5.95 -20.66
N ASN A 136 7.64 6.38 -19.43
CA ASN A 136 8.31 5.51 -18.45
C ASN A 136 7.45 5.30 -17.22
N ILE A 137 6.49 4.39 -17.35
CA ILE A 137 5.67 3.95 -16.22
C ILE A 137 6.45 2.86 -15.50
N SER A 138 6.76 3.09 -14.23
CA SER A 138 7.27 2.04 -13.35
C SER A 138 6.16 1.51 -12.47
N VAL A 139 5.95 0.20 -12.54
CA VAL A 139 4.99 -0.56 -11.73
C VAL A 139 5.76 -1.23 -10.61
N ASN A 140 5.30 -1.04 -9.37
CA ASN A 140 5.91 -1.71 -8.22
C ASN A 140 5.83 -3.23 -8.37
N SER A 141 6.93 -3.94 -8.13
CA SER A 141 7.01 -5.41 -8.33
C SER A 141 6.04 -6.23 -7.47
N ALA A 142 5.49 -5.66 -6.39
CA ALA A 142 4.45 -6.30 -5.59
C ALA A 142 3.08 -6.32 -6.28
N ILE A 143 2.92 -5.64 -7.41
CA ILE A 143 1.73 -5.70 -8.26
C ILE A 143 2.10 -5.91 -9.73
N SER A 144 1.14 -6.37 -10.54
CA SER A 144 1.24 -6.44 -11.99
C SER A 144 0.11 -5.65 -12.62
N TYR A 145 0.43 -4.72 -13.51
CA TYR A 145 -0.57 -4.01 -14.31
C TYR A 145 -1.32 -4.98 -15.24
N ILE A 146 -2.63 -4.84 -15.36
CA ILE A 146 -3.46 -5.62 -16.30
C ILE A 146 -3.89 -4.74 -17.46
N GLN A 147 -4.64 -3.67 -17.19
CA GLN A 147 -5.18 -2.76 -18.20
C GLN A 147 -5.71 -1.48 -17.53
N SER A 148 -5.81 -0.41 -18.31
CA SER A 148 -6.51 0.83 -17.96
C SER A 148 -7.79 0.95 -18.78
N GLY A 149 -8.75 1.73 -18.30
CA GLY A 149 -9.92 2.06 -19.09
C GLY A 149 -10.44 3.45 -18.77
N PHE A 150 -11.41 3.88 -19.57
CA PHE A 150 -12.17 5.09 -19.31
C PHE A 150 -13.65 4.94 -19.71
N SER A 151 -14.51 5.75 -19.13
CA SER A 151 -15.89 5.98 -19.61
C SER A 151 -16.31 7.40 -19.35
N ASP A 152 -17.19 7.93 -20.19
CA ASP A 152 -17.89 9.18 -19.92
C ASP A 152 -18.69 9.08 -18.61
N ILE A 153 -18.78 10.19 -17.86
CA ILE A 153 -19.69 10.28 -16.70
C ILE A 153 -21.10 10.57 -17.20
N THR A 154 -22.07 9.74 -16.79
CA THR A 154 -23.46 9.86 -17.23
C THR A 154 -24.40 10.58 -16.25
N ASP A 155 -23.96 10.85 -15.01
CA ASP A 155 -24.58 11.71 -13.96
C ASP A 155 -24.14 11.31 -12.53
N SER A 156 -23.29 10.30 -12.39
CA SER A 156 -22.81 9.79 -11.10
C SER A 156 -21.63 10.61 -10.55
N ALA A 157 -21.77 11.13 -9.32
CA ALA A 157 -20.66 11.69 -8.53
C ALA A 157 -19.77 10.60 -7.86
N ALA A 158 -20.00 9.32 -8.16
CA ALA A 158 -19.32 8.19 -7.55
C ALA A 158 -18.50 7.40 -8.59
N PRO A 159 -17.31 6.88 -8.20
CA PRO A 159 -16.49 6.04 -9.08
C PRO A 159 -17.26 4.80 -9.57
N GLU A 160 -17.39 4.68 -10.88
CA GLU A 160 -18.06 3.56 -11.53
C GLU A 160 -17.30 3.06 -12.76
N PHE A 161 -17.58 1.81 -13.15
CA PHE A 161 -16.84 1.13 -14.23
C PHE A 161 -17.73 0.28 -15.15
N THR A 162 -19.06 0.46 -15.09
CA THR A 162 -20.05 -0.40 -15.77
C THR A 162 -20.01 -0.25 -17.30
N THR A 163 -19.64 0.92 -17.80
CA THR A 163 -19.63 1.27 -19.23
C THR A 163 -18.21 1.51 -19.77
N MET A 164 -17.18 1.02 -19.08
CA MET A 164 -15.79 1.29 -19.43
C MET A 164 -15.36 0.69 -20.76
N THR A 165 -14.71 1.53 -21.54
CA THR A 165 -13.87 1.12 -22.66
C THR A 165 -12.48 0.81 -22.12
N TRP A 166 -12.03 -0.42 -22.34
CA TRP A 166 -10.75 -0.91 -21.86
C TRP A 166 -9.68 -0.81 -22.94
N GLY A 167 -8.48 -0.37 -22.54
CA GLY A 167 -7.29 -0.37 -23.38
C GLY A 167 -6.69 -1.76 -23.56
N GLU A 168 -5.54 -1.81 -24.23
CA GLU A 168 -4.82 -3.07 -24.46
C GLU A 168 -4.25 -3.64 -23.15
N LYS A 169 -4.40 -4.96 -22.98
CA LYS A 169 -3.88 -5.66 -21.80
C LYS A 169 -2.35 -5.72 -21.80
N GLY A 170 -1.76 -5.49 -20.63
CA GLY A 170 -0.33 -5.67 -20.37
C GLY A 170 0.56 -4.55 -20.88
N GLN A 171 0.00 -3.52 -21.53
CA GLN A 171 0.73 -2.35 -22.01
C GLN A 171 0.41 -1.15 -21.13
N PRO A 172 1.24 -0.82 -20.13
CA PRO A 172 1.05 0.41 -19.36
C PRO A 172 1.34 1.65 -20.21
N THR A 173 2.23 1.56 -21.19
CA THR A 173 2.51 2.66 -22.14
C THR A 173 1.26 3.00 -22.95
N ASP A 174 0.99 4.28 -23.18
CA ASP A 174 -0.26 4.79 -23.80
C ASP A 174 -1.55 4.54 -23.00
N SER A 175 -1.44 4.13 -21.73
CA SER A 175 -2.58 4.03 -20.84
C SER A 175 -3.07 5.40 -20.35
N ILE A 176 -4.34 5.45 -19.98
CA ILE A 176 -4.97 6.63 -19.41
C ILE A 176 -4.87 6.56 -17.89
N TRP A 177 -4.26 7.59 -17.30
CA TRP A 177 -3.93 7.63 -15.88
C TRP A 177 -4.78 8.65 -15.13
N GLY A 178 -5.54 8.14 -14.17
CA GLY A 178 -6.28 8.92 -13.18
C GLY A 178 -6.01 8.38 -11.78
N PRO A 179 -6.62 7.26 -11.39
CA PRO A 179 -6.45 6.71 -10.05
C PRO A 179 -5.13 5.94 -9.86
N SER A 180 -4.66 5.92 -8.62
CA SER A 180 -3.51 5.13 -8.15
C SER A 180 -3.72 4.74 -6.68
N LEU A 181 -2.75 4.07 -6.07
CA LEU A 181 -2.75 3.74 -4.64
C LEU A 181 -1.33 3.63 -4.07
N SER A 182 -1.23 3.62 -2.75
CA SER A 182 -0.01 3.22 -2.04
C SER A 182 -0.28 2.06 -1.09
N PHE A 183 0.70 1.19 -0.94
CA PHE A 183 0.60 0.05 -0.04
C PHE A 183 1.91 -0.29 0.68
N ASN A 184 1.76 -1.00 1.79
CA ASN A 184 2.87 -1.68 2.45
C ASN A 184 2.79 -3.18 2.15
N LEU A 185 3.92 -3.87 2.12
CA LEU A 185 3.92 -5.33 2.14
C LEU A 185 3.32 -5.78 3.48
N THR A 186 2.36 -6.69 3.44
CA THR A 186 1.86 -7.32 4.66
C THR A 186 2.98 -8.20 5.19
N GLN A 187 3.73 -7.74 6.22
CA GLN A 187 4.75 -8.56 6.84
C GLN A 187 4.08 -9.80 7.43
N ALA A 188 4.47 -10.98 6.94
CA ALA A 188 4.31 -12.17 7.75
C ALA A 188 5.21 -11.99 8.97
N ASN A 189 4.66 -12.13 10.18
CA ASN A 189 5.48 -12.23 11.39
C ASN A 189 6.41 -13.43 11.20
N VAL A 190 7.65 -13.19 10.77
CA VAL A 190 8.67 -14.23 10.69
C VAL A 190 8.99 -14.59 12.14
N PRO A 191 8.70 -15.82 12.60
CA PRO A 191 9.13 -16.24 13.92
C PRO A 191 10.64 -16.04 14.00
N GLU A 192 11.11 -15.30 15.00
CA GLU A 192 12.54 -15.07 15.17
C GLU A 192 13.29 -16.40 15.05
N PRO A 193 14.39 -16.47 14.28
CA PRO A 193 15.11 -17.71 14.09
C PRO A 193 15.43 -18.32 15.45
N ALA A 194 15.14 -19.61 15.62
CA ALA A 194 15.48 -20.39 16.82
C ALA A 194 16.98 -20.28 17.19
N THR A 195 17.81 -19.72 16.32
CA THR A 195 19.17 -19.24 16.55
C THR A 195 19.32 -18.40 17.82
N TYR A 196 18.41 -17.48 18.14
CA TYR A 196 18.53 -16.70 19.40
C TYR A 196 18.25 -17.55 20.62
N ALA A 197 17.26 -18.44 20.55
CA ALA A 197 16.97 -19.41 21.60
C ALA A 197 18.13 -20.40 21.80
N LEU A 198 18.74 -20.88 20.70
CA LEU A 198 19.92 -21.75 20.73
C LEU A 198 21.17 -21.02 21.23
N PHE A 199 21.37 -19.76 20.87
CA PHE A 199 22.46 -18.94 21.36
C PHE A 199 22.34 -18.68 22.87
N ALA A 200 21.14 -18.32 23.34
CA ALA A 200 20.85 -18.17 24.76
C ALA A 200 21.01 -19.48 25.52
N ALA A 201 20.53 -20.61 24.97
CA ALA A 201 20.70 -21.93 25.56
C ALA A 201 22.19 -22.34 25.62
N GLY A 202 22.95 -22.09 24.56
CA GLY A 202 24.39 -22.35 24.49
C GLY A 202 25.19 -21.56 25.52
N LEU A 203 24.89 -20.27 25.68
CA LEU A 203 25.49 -19.44 26.74
C LEU A 203 25.10 -19.92 28.14
N GLY A 204 23.84 -20.31 28.35
CA GLY A 204 23.38 -20.89 29.61
C GLY A 204 24.14 -22.16 30.00
N LEU A 205 24.33 -23.09 29.06
CA LEU A 205 25.08 -24.33 29.27
C LEU A 205 26.58 -24.07 29.54
N LEU A 206 27.18 -23.08 28.89
CA LEU A 206 28.56 -22.65 29.15
C LEU A 206 28.75 -22.08 30.56
N LEU A 207 27.79 -21.30 31.05
CA LEU A 207 27.84 -20.74 32.40
C LEU A 207 27.64 -21.82 33.48
N ILE A 208 26.75 -22.80 33.23
CA ILE A 208 26.52 -23.93 34.13
C ILE A 208 27.74 -24.86 34.18
N SER A 209 28.36 -25.16 33.03
CA SER A 209 29.53 -26.04 32.96
C SER A 209 30.78 -25.44 33.64
N ARG A 210 30.96 -24.12 33.57
CA ARG A 210 32.06 -23.43 34.29
C ARG A 210 31.91 -23.48 35.81
N ARG A 211 30.69 -23.44 36.35
CA ARG A 211 30.45 -23.52 37.80
C ARG A 211 30.76 -24.90 38.38
N ARG A 212 30.63 -25.98 37.59
CA ARG A 212 30.92 -27.34 38.05
C ARG A 212 32.40 -27.69 38.15
N LYS A 213 33.30 -26.90 37.55
CA LYS A 213 34.75 -27.14 37.58
C LYS A 213 35.48 -26.44 38.72
N SER A 214 34.79 -25.61 39.50
CA SER A 214 35.36 -24.80 40.58
C SER A 214 34.93 -25.26 41.98
N SER A 215 34.32 -26.43 42.11
CA SER A 215 34.12 -27.18 43.36
C SER A 215 34.84 -28.50 43.26
#